data_AF-K9BB15-F1
#
_entry.id   AF-K9BB15-F1
#
_cell.length_a   1.000
_cell.length_b   1.000
_cell.length_c   1.000
_cell.angle_alpha   90.00
_cell.angle_beta   90.00
_cell.angle_gamma   90.00
#
_symmetry.space_group_name_H-M   'P 1'
#
loop_
_entity.id
_entity.type
_entity.pdbx_description
1 polymer ?
#
loop_
_entity_poly.entity_id
_entity_poly.type
_entity_poly.pdbx_seq_one_letter_code
_entity_poly.pdbx_strand_id
1 'polypeptide(L)' 'MVDYIPDLDQEEETLITAKIDSALERFKKRRIESILRYVEEETDDVIEIRMESSTRN' A
#
# COMPACT_ATOMS: atom_id res chain seq x y z
N MET A 1 35.87 16.03 -17.58
CA MET A 1 34.39 16.07 -17.51
C MET A 1 33.97 14.61 -17.62
N VAL A 2 33.39 14.04 -16.56
CA VAL A 2 32.95 12.64 -16.59
C VAL A 2 31.58 12.68 -17.26
N ASP A 3 31.48 12.08 -18.45
CA ASP A 3 30.21 11.91 -19.14
C ASP A 3 29.32 11.03 -18.27
N TYR A 4 28.18 11.59 -17.84
CA TYR A 4 27.15 10.83 -17.14
C TYR A 4 26.55 9.86 -18.16
N ILE A 5 26.91 8.58 -18.06
CA ILE A 5 26.29 7.50 -18.81
C ILE A 5 25.09 7.07 -17.95
N PRO A 6 23.84 7.30 -18.40
CA PRO A 6 22.68 6.76 -17.70
C PRO A 6 22.76 5.24 -17.81
N ASP A 7 22.85 4.58 -16.66
CA ASP A 7 22.77 3.13 -16.59
C ASP A 7 21.31 2.74 -16.84
N LEU A 8 21.00 2.34 -18.08
CA LEU A 8 19.64 2.01 -18.51
C LEU A 8 19.00 0.93 -17.63
N ASP A 9 19.83 0.03 -17.07
CA ASP A 9 19.40 -1.00 -16.13
C ASP A 9 18.90 -0.38 -14.81
N GLN A 10 19.51 0.72 -14.35
CA GLN A 10 19.04 1.46 -13.17
C GLN A 10 17.73 2.23 -13.43
N GLU A 11 17.52 2.73 -14.65
CA GLU A 11 16.28 3.41 -15.02
C GLU A 11 15.11 2.42 -15.07
N GLU A 12 15.32 1.23 -15.64
CA GLU A 12 14.31 0.16 -15.65
C GLU A 12 14.00 -0.36 -14.24
N GLU A 13 15.01 -0.60 -13.40
CA GLU A 13 14.82 -0.99 -12.00
C GLU A 13 14.05 0.07 -11.20
N THR A 14 14.32 1.35 -11.46
CA THR A 14 13.61 2.48 -10.84
C THR A 14 12.13 2.46 -11.23
N LEU A 15 11.81 2.23 -12.50
CA LEU A 15 10.43 2.17 -12.99
C LEU A 15 9.66 0.96 -12.43
N ILE A 16 10.31 -0.20 -12.30
CA ILE A 16 9.72 -1.40 -11.70
C ILE A 16 9.41 -1.14 -10.22
N THR A 17 10.36 -0.55 -9.49
CA THR A 17 10.20 -0.21 -8.08
C THR A 17 9.03 0.75 -7.87
N ALA A 18 8.94 1.83 -8.66
CA ALA A 18 7.84 2.78 -8.59
C ALA A 18 6.46 2.15 -8.88
N LYS A 19 6.38 1.18 -9.80
CA LYS A 19 5.13 0.44 -10.07
C LYS A 19 4.73 -0.45 -8.90
N ILE A 20 5.68 -1.15 -8.28
CA ILE A 20 5.44 -2.00 -7.11
C ILE A 20 4.96 -1.15 -5.94
N ASP A 21 5.61 -0.03 -5.66
CA ASP A 21 5.23 0.88 -4.58
C ASP A 21 3.82 1.43 -4.76
N SER A 22 3.46 1.88 -5.98
CA SER A 22 2.10 2.36 -6.25
C SER A 22 1.05 1.26 -6.12
N ALA A 23 1.36 0.02 -6.53
CA ALA A 23 0.45 -1.11 -6.35
C ALA A 23 0.26 -1.47 -4.86
N LEU A 24 1.34 -1.44 -4.07
CA LEU A 24 1.31 -1.68 -2.63
C LEU A 24 0.52 -0.60 -1.90
N GLU A 25 0.70 0.67 -2.27
CA GLU A 25 -0.04 1.78 -1.67
C GLU A 25 -1.54 1.65 -1.93
N ARG A 26 -1.95 1.36 -3.17
CA ARG A 26 -3.36 1.11 -3.53
C ARG A 26 -3.93 -0.09 -2.78
N PHE A 27 -3.13 -1.15 -2.62
CA PHE A 27 -3.55 -2.34 -1.87
C PHE A 27 -3.73 -2.02 -0.38
N LYS A 28 -2.78 -1.32 0.24
CA LYS A 28 -2.87 -0.87 1.64
C LYS A 28 -4.10 0.01 1.84
N LYS A 29 -4.36 0.96 0.94
CA LYS A 29 -5.53 1.83 1.01
C LYS A 29 -6.85 1.04 0.99
N ARG A 30 -7.01 0.12 0.04
CA ARG A 30 -8.19 -0.78 0.00
C ARG A 30 -8.33 -1.63 1.26
N ARG A 31 -7.22 -2.11 1.82
CA ARG A 31 -7.23 -2.89 3.06
C ARG A 31 -7.63 -2.04 4.26
N ILE A 32 -7.16 -0.80 4.37
CA ILE A 32 -7.57 0.12 5.43
C ILE A 32 -9.05 0.48 5.29
N GLU A 33 -9.54 0.72 4.07
CA GLU A 33 -10.96 0.97 3.79
C GLU A 33 -11.85 -0.24 4.18
N SER A 34 -11.30 -1.46 4.19
CA SER A 34 -11.99 -2.68 4.64
C SER A 34 -11.99 -2.88 6.16
N ILE A 35 -11.35 -1.99 6.92
CA ILE A 35 -11.24 -2.07 8.38
C ILE A 35 -12.10 -0.95 8.99
N LEU A 36 -13.17 -1.33 9.69
CA LEU A 36 -13.92 -0.41 10.52
C LEU A 36 -13.36 -0.49 11.95
N ARG A 37 -12.85 0.64 12.46
CA ARG A 37 -12.33 0.74 13.83
C ARG A 37 -13.27 1.60 14.66
N TYR A 38 -13.84 1.00 15.70
CA TYR A 38 -14.57 1.70 16.75
C TYR A 38 -13.65 1.85 17.96
N VAL A 39 -13.65 3.04 18.57
CA VAL A 39 -12.91 3.33 19.80
C VAL A 39 -13.92 3.84 20.81
N GLU A 40 -14.02 3.17 21.95
CA GLU A 40 -14.83 3.62 23.09
C GLU A 40 -14.01 4.61 23.93
N GLU A 41 -14.43 5.88 23.99
CA GLU A 41 -13.63 6.94 24.64
C GLU A 41 -13.57 6.79 26.16
N GLU A 42 -14.56 6.14 26.79
CA GLU A 42 -14.62 6.00 28.24
C GLU A 42 -13.76 4.85 28.79
N THR A 43 -13.53 3.80 28.00
CA THR A 43 -12.79 2.60 28.42
C THR A 43 -11.49 2.38 27.66
N ASP A 44 -11.21 3.19 26.63
CA ASP A 44 -10.08 3.04 25.69
C ASP A 44 -10.10 1.68 24.95
N ASP A 45 -11.28 1.02 24.91
CA ASP A 45 -11.44 -0.24 24.19
C ASP A 45 -11.49 -0.01 22.68
N VAL A 46 -10.76 -0.84 21.94
CA VAL A 46 -10.68 -0.79 20.48
C VAL A 46 -11.34 -2.03 19.89
N ILE A 47 -12.43 -1.85 19.16
CA ILE A 47 -13.09 -2.91 18.39
C ILE A 47 -12.73 -2.72 16.91
N GLU A 48 -12.01 -3.70 16.35
CA GLU A 48 -11.64 -3.74 14.93
C GLU A 48 -12.51 -4.76 14.19
N ILE A 49 -13.35 -4.30 13.26
CA ILE A 49 -14.13 -5.16 12.38
C ILE A 49 -13.45 -5.19 11.01
N ARG A 50 -12.92 -6.36 10.64
CA ARG A 50 -12.36 -6.61 9.31
C ARG A 50 -13.46 -7.11 8.38
N MET A 51 -13.80 -6.34 7.37
CA MET A 51 -14.76 -6.73 6.35
C MET A 51 -14.02 -7.40 5.19
N GLU A 52 -14.02 -8.73 5.14
CA GLU A 52 -13.51 -9.44 3.97
C GLU A 52 -14.57 -9.43 2.86
N SER A 53 -14.31 -8.73 1.76
CA SER A 53 -15.13 -8.88 0.56
C SER A 53 -14.76 -10.21 -0.10
N SER A 54 -15.65 -11.21 -0.02
CA SER A 54 -15.51 -12.40 -0.87
C SER A 54 -15.88 -12.02 -2.30
N THR A 55 -14.89 -11.83 -3.16
CA THR A 55 -15.12 -11.96 -4.60
C THR A 55 -15.34 -13.44 -4.85
N ARG A 56 -16.60 -13.84 -4.97
CA ARG A 56 -16.99 -15.18 -5.42
C ARG A 56 -16.54 -15.30 -6.88
N ASN A 57 -15.35 -15.86 -7.09
CA ASN A 57 -14.85 -16.28 -8.41
C ASN A 57 -15.15 -17.76 -8.60
#